data_AF-A0A200R441-F1
#
_entry.id   AF-A0A200R441-F1
#
_cell.length_a   1.000
_cell.length_b   1.000
_cell.length_c   1.000
_cell.angle_alpha   90.00
_cell.angle_beta   90.00
_cell.angle_gamma   90.00
#
_symmetry.space_group_name_H-M   'P 1'
#
loop_
_entity.id
_entity.type
_entity.pdbx_description
1 polymer ?
#
loop_
_entity_poly.entity_id
_entity_poly.type
_entity_poly.pdbx_seq_one_letter_code
_entity_poly.pdbx_strand_id
1 'polypeptide(L)'
;MARSCIRISQAKTGRVVEGDVEFDVVIRNNCHCPQFNVTLGCKGFSTVETVDPNILKVLGSTGDCLFNGGHALAPKHPYGFRYAWHTPTDLTPKSSVSNCL
;
A
#
# COMPACT_ATOMS: atom_id res chain seq x y z
N MET A 1 5.95 20.12 -7.15
CA MET A 1 5.32 18.89 -6.62
C MET A 1 6.37 17.80 -6.60
N ALA A 2 6.86 17.38 -5.43
CA ALA A 2 7.85 16.32 -5.34
C ALA A 2 7.21 15.00 -5.79
N ARG A 3 7.69 14.42 -6.88
CA ARG A 3 7.19 13.14 -7.40
C ARG A 3 7.78 12.04 -6.52
N SER A 4 6.98 11.44 -5.64
CA SER A 4 7.42 10.31 -4.83
C SER A 4 7.97 9.19 -5.73
N CYS A 5 9.12 8.63 -5.37
CA CYS A 5 9.74 7.48 -6.04
C CYS A 5 9.13 6.14 -5.61
N ILE A 6 8.21 6.15 -4.63
CA ILE A 6 7.35 5.00 -4.36
C ILE A 6 6.35 4.84 -5.51
N ARG A 7 6.26 3.63 -6.05
CA ARG A 7 5.30 3.27 -7.11
C ARG A 7 4.35 2.21 -6.59
N ILE A 8 3.07 2.38 -6.89
CA ILE A 8 2.00 1.44 -6.56
C ILE A 8 1.41 0.94 -7.86
N SER A 9 1.21 -0.35 -7.95
CA SER A 9 0.47 -1.01 -9.04
C SER A 9 -0.52 -1.98 -8.45
N GLN A 10 -1.68 -2.11 -9.08
CA GLN A 10 -2.74 -3.02 -8.66
C GLN A 10 -3.21 -3.84 -9.86
N ALA A 11 -3.45 -5.13 -9.67
CA ALA A 11 -3.96 -6.02 -10.71
C ALA A 11 -5.01 -6.96 -10.12
N LYS A 12 -6.04 -7.31 -10.90
CA LYS A 12 -6.98 -8.37 -10.51
C LYS A 12 -6.23 -9.71 -10.50
N THR A 13 -6.43 -10.52 -9.47
CA THR A 13 -5.86 -11.88 -9.42
C THR A 13 -6.68 -12.89 -10.23
N GLY A 14 -7.95 -12.56 -10.49
CA GLY A 14 -8.94 -13.49 -11.06
C GLY A 14 -9.68 -14.30 -9.99
N ARG A 15 -9.27 -14.23 -8.72
CA ARG A 15 -9.98 -14.84 -7.60
C ARG A 15 -11.15 -13.97 -7.17
N VAL A 16 -12.20 -14.64 -6.70
CA VAL A 16 -13.37 -14.01 -6.06
C VAL A 16 -13.43 -14.49 -4.62
N VAL A 17 -13.57 -13.57 -3.66
CA VAL A 17 -13.71 -13.84 -2.23
C VAL A 17 -15.03 -13.25 -1.78
N GLU A 18 -15.93 -14.08 -1.27
CA GLU A 18 -17.27 -13.65 -0.80
C GLU A 18 -18.07 -12.80 -1.81
N GLY A 19 -17.86 -13.04 -3.12
CA GLY A 19 -18.53 -12.31 -4.20
C GLY A 19 -17.75 -11.11 -4.74
N ASP A 20 -16.68 -10.70 -4.06
CA ASP A 20 -15.82 -9.59 -4.45
C ASP A 20 -14.54 -10.01 -5.17
N VAL A 21 -14.03 -9.16 -6.05
CA VAL A 21 -12.81 -9.44 -6.81
C VAL A 21 -11.58 -9.17 -5.95
N GLU A 22 -10.64 -10.12 -5.93
CA GLU A 22 -9.36 -9.95 -5.27
C GLU A 22 -8.37 -9.16 -6.15
N PHE A 23 -7.70 -8.19 -5.54
CA PHE A 23 -6.66 -7.37 -6.13
C PHE A 23 -5.30 -7.68 -5.47
N ASP A 24 -4.27 -7.81 -6.29
CA ASP A 24 -2.87 -7.88 -5.88
C ASP A 24 -2.25 -6.48 -5.98
N VAL A 25 -1.83 -5.94 -4.83
CA VAL A 25 -1.18 -4.64 -4.72
C VAL A 25 0.31 -4.86 -4.61
N VAL A 26 1.08 -4.18 -5.46
CA VAL A 26 2.54 -4.16 -5.40
C VAL A 26 3.03 -2.74 -5.23
N ILE A 27 3.81 -2.53 -4.17
CA ILE A 27 4.45 -1.28 -3.80
C ILE A 27 5.96 -1.45 -3.97
N ARG A 28 6.55 -0.62 -4.83
CA ARG A 28 8.00 -0.62 -5.09
C ARG A 28 8.62 0.66 -4.57
N ASN A 29 9.68 0.51 -3.77
CA ASN A 29 10.55 1.61 -3.44
C ASN A 29 11.58 1.81 -4.56
N ASN A 30 11.32 2.71 -5.52
CA ASN A 30 12.30 3.06 -6.56
C ASN A 30 13.22 4.21 -6.12
N CYS A 31 13.20 4.59 -4.85
CA CYS A 31 14.14 5.56 -4.30
C CYS A 31 15.52 4.92 -4.15
N HIS A 32 16.57 5.74 -4.13
CA HIS A 32 17.92 5.26 -3.88
C HIS A 32 18.09 4.70 -2.46
N CYS A 33 17.37 5.29 -1.50
CA CYS A 33 17.51 5.00 -0.08
C CYS A 33 16.28 4.27 0.47
N PRO A 34 16.44 3.50 1.56
CA PRO A 34 15.32 2.94 2.29
C PRO A 34 14.30 4.02 2.69
N GLN A 35 13.02 3.67 2.61
CA GLN A 35 11.92 4.57 2.99
C GLN A 35 11.20 4.00 4.21
N PHE A 36 11.05 4.79 5.26
CA PHE A 36 10.40 4.43 6.52
C PHE A 36 9.07 5.16 6.66
N ASN A 37 8.21 4.65 7.55
CA ASN A 37 6.92 5.28 7.88
C ASN A 37 6.14 5.67 6.62
N VAL A 38 6.11 4.78 5.63
CA VAL A 38 5.45 5.04 4.36
C VAL A 38 3.95 5.08 4.60
N THR A 39 3.35 6.23 4.32
CA THR A 39 1.90 6.41 4.37
C THR A 39 1.32 6.47 2.96
N LEU A 40 0.16 5.85 2.80
CA LEU A 40 -0.60 5.82 1.55
C LEU A 40 -1.94 6.51 1.77
N GLY A 41 -2.43 7.23 0.77
CA GLY A 41 -3.85 7.56 0.69
C GLY A 41 -4.60 6.27 0.37
N CYS A 42 -5.62 5.97 1.16
CA CYS A 42 -6.44 4.78 1.07
C CYS A 42 -7.90 5.09 1.46
N LYS A 43 -8.38 6.28 1.10
CA LYS A 43 -9.73 6.72 1.47
C LYS A 43 -10.76 5.75 0.91
N GLY A 44 -11.65 5.26 1.79
CA GLY A 44 -12.66 4.27 1.41
C GLY A 44 -12.12 2.85 1.23
N PHE A 45 -10.88 2.57 1.65
CA PHE A 45 -10.35 1.22 1.69
C PHE A 45 -11.25 0.34 2.57
N SER A 46 -11.70 -0.76 1.98
CA SER A 46 -12.49 -1.80 2.62
C SER A 46 -12.16 -3.10 1.92
N THR A 47 -12.34 -4.20 2.63
CA THR A 47 -12.02 -5.53 2.13
C THR A 47 -12.86 -6.57 2.85
N VAL A 48 -13.37 -7.56 2.11
CA VAL A 48 -13.98 -8.76 2.70
C VAL A 48 -12.93 -9.80 3.08
N GLU A 49 -11.75 -9.74 2.46
CA GLU A 49 -10.59 -10.55 2.84
C GLU A 49 -9.73 -9.79 3.86
N THR A 50 -9.61 -10.33 5.07
CA THR A 50 -8.82 -9.70 6.14
C THR A 50 -7.37 -9.47 5.71
N VAL A 51 -6.93 -8.21 5.74
CA VAL A 51 -5.54 -7.81 5.57
C VAL A 51 -4.89 -7.66 6.94
N ASP A 52 -3.70 -8.24 7.13
CA ASP A 52 -2.93 -8.08 8.36
C ASP A 52 -2.65 -6.59 8.61
N PRO A 53 -3.03 -6.03 9.78
CA PRO A 53 -2.75 -4.64 10.14
C PRO A 53 -1.25 -4.28 10.16
N ASN A 54 -0.35 -5.25 10.29
CA ASN A 54 1.09 -5.02 10.16
C ASN A 54 1.51 -4.79 8.70
N ILE A 55 0.69 -5.18 7.73
CA ILE A 55 0.92 -4.94 6.30
C ILE A 55 0.25 -3.64 5.86
N LEU A 56 -1.02 -3.44 6.21
CA LEU A 56 -1.74 -2.19 5.92
C LEU A 56 -2.69 -1.83 7.07
N LYS A 57 -2.45 -0.68 7.70
CA LYS A 57 -3.29 -0.17 8.79
C LYS A 57 -3.92 1.16 8.41
N VAL A 58 -5.25 1.22 8.35
CA VAL A 58 -5.99 2.48 8.20
C VAL A 58 -5.76 3.37 9.43
N LEU A 59 -5.41 4.64 9.19
CA LEU A 59 -5.11 5.64 10.20
C LEU A 59 -6.27 6.63 10.33
N GLY A 60 -7.03 6.51 11.41
CA GLY A 60 -8.11 7.43 11.75
C GLY A 60 -9.16 7.55 10.64
N SER A 61 -9.78 8.73 10.54
CA SER A 61 -10.83 9.03 9.55
C SER A 61 -10.33 9.83 8.33
N THR A 62 -9.03 10.15 8.25
CA THR A 62 -8.46 10.99 7.18
C THR A 62 -8.37 10.25 5.84
N GLY A 63 -8.44 8.91 5.87
CA GLY A 63 -8.25 8.07 4.68
C GLY A 63 -6.78 7.86 4.34
N ASP A 64 -5.89 7.90 5.34
CA ASP A 64 -4.49 7.51 5.21
C ASP A 64 -4.28 6.11 5.79
N CYS A 65 -3.27 5.40 5.30
CA CYS A 65 -2.88 4.07 5.74
C CYS A 65 -1.38 4.02 6.01
N LEU A 66 -0.98 3.40 7.12
CA LEU A 66 0.40 3.02 7.37
C LEU A 66 0.69 1.69 6.66
N PHE A 67 1.73 1.67 5.85
CA PHE A 67 2.16 0.46 5.15
C PHE A 67 3.34 -0.22 5.85
N ASN A 68 3.38 -1.55 5.80
CA ASN A 68 4.46 -2.39 6.32
C ASN A 68 4.84 -2.06 7.78
N GLY A 69 3.86 -1.70 8.62
CA GLY A 69 4.07 -1.34 10.02
C GLY A 69 4.98 -0.13 10.25
N GLY A 70 5.28 0.65 9.20
CA GLY A 70 6.28 1.72 9.24
C GLY A 70 7.74 1.25 9.10
N HIS A 71 7.99 -0.06 8.96
CA HIS A 71 9.31 -0.61 8.73
C HIS A 71 9.90 -0.19 7.38
N ALA A 72 11.22 -0.30 7.26
CA ALA A 72 11.95 0.07 6.06
C ALA A 72 11.44 -0.66 4.82
N LEU A 73 11.12 0.10 3.77
CA LEU A 73 11.04 -0.42 2.42
C LEU A 73 12.42 -0.33 1.80
N ALA A 74 13.07 -1.47 1.57
CA ALA A 74 14.39 -1.54 0.96
C ALA A 74 14.34 -1.03 -0.50
N PRO A 75 15.38 -0.34 -0.98
CA PRO A 75 15.48 0.08 -2.38
C PRO A 75 15.29 -1.09 -3.34
N LYS A 76 14.52 -0.86 -4.40
CA LYS A 76 14.24 -1.82 -5.49
C LYS A 76 13.55 -3.13 -5.05
N HIS A 77 13.16 -3.26 -3.78
CA HIS A 77 12.44 -4.41 -3.29
C HIS A 77 10.92 -4.20 -3.46
N PRO A 78 10.19 -5.17 -4.05
CA PRO A 78 8.73 -5.13 -4.10
C PRO A 78 8.13 -5.62 -2.79
N TYR A 79 7.15 -4.89 -2.29
CA TYR A 79 6.30 -5.28 -1.17
C TYR A 79 4.88 -5.40 -1.69
N GLY A 80 4.08 -6.30 -1.13
CA GLY A 80 2.73 -6.49 -1.65
C GLY A 80 1.78 -7.08 -0.63
N PHE A 81 0.50 -6.91 -0.93
CA PHE A 81 -0.61 -7.46 -0.17
C PHE A 81 -1.80 -7.64 -1.10
N ARG A 82 -2.75 -8.46 -0.67
CA ARG A 82 -4.00 -8.69 -1.40
C ARG A 82 -5.17 -8.19 -0.59
N TYR A 83 -6.21 -7.75 -1.27
CA TYR A 83 -7.48 -7.41 -0.66
C TYR A 83 -8.59 -7.71 -1.66
N ALA A 84 -9.80 -7.96 -1.16
CA ALA A 84 -10.95 -8.28 -2.00
C ALA A 84 -12.06 -7.24 -1.79
N TRP A 85 -12.46 -6.56 -2.86
CA TRP A 85 -13.51 -5.54 -2.81
C TRP A 85 -14.22 -5.38 -4.16
N HIS A 86 -15.34 -4.65 -4.15
CA HIS A 86 -16.18 -4.42 -5.33
C HIS A 86 -15.42 -3.61 -6.41
N THR A 87 -14.60 -2.66 -5.99
CA THR A 87 -13.82 -1.76 -6.86
C THR A 87 -12.38 -1.60 -6.37
N PRO A 88 -11.43 -1.28 -7.27
CA PRO A 88 -10.07 -1.00 -6.85
C PRO A 88 -10.01 0.27 -5.97
N THR A 89 -9.27 0.21 -4.87
CA THR A 89 -9.06 1.37 -3.99
C THR A 89 -8.05 2.30 -4.65
N ASP A 90 -8.28 3.61 -4.60
CA ASP A 90 -7.32 4.61 -5.08
C ASP A 90 -6.16 4.78 -4.10
N LEU A 91 -5.13 3.93 -4.25
CA LEU A 91 -3.92 3.95 -3.44
C LEU A 91 -2.90 4.94 -4.01
N THR A 92 -2.50 5.91 -3.20
CA THR A 92 -1.52 6.94 -3.59
C THR A 92 -0.41 7.10 -2.55
N PRO A 93 0.88 7.21 -2.93
CA PRO A 93 1.92 7.54 -1.96
C PRO A 93 1.69 8.94 -1.38
N LYS A 94 1.67 9.07 -0.04
CA LYS A 94 1.47 10.36 0.66
C LYS A 94 2.75 10.90 1.25
N SER A 95 3.38 10.15 2.13
CA SER A 95 4.64 10.54 2.77
C SER A 95 5.54 9.34 3.06
N SER A 96 6.82 9.62 3.24
CA SER A 96 7.83 8.68 3.70
C SER A 96 8.98 9.44 4.32
N VAL A 97 9.76 8.77 5.17
CA VAL A 97 11.02 9.28 5.71
C VAL A 97 12.16 8.53 5.03
N SER A 98 12.99 9.27 4.28
CA SER A 98 14.19 8.71 3.67
C SER A 98 15.34 8.67 4.67
N ASN A 99 16.04 7.54 4.77
CA ASN A 99 17.32 7.47 5.47
C ASN A 99 18.42 7.11 4.47
N CYS A 100 19.11 8.13 3.97
CA CYS A 100 20.29 7.98 3.13
C CYS A 100 21.52 8.16 4.02
N LEU A 101 22.33 7.12 4.12
CA LEU A 101 23.66 7.20 4.73
C LEU A 101 24.68 7.64 3.68
#